data_AF-A0A9D3UH80-F1
#
_entry.id   AF-A0A9D3UH80-F1
#
_cell.length_a   1.000
_cell.length_b   1.000
_cell.length_c   1.000
_cell.angle_alpha   90.00
_cell.angle_beta   90.00
_cell.angle_gamma   90.00
#
_symmetry.space_group_name_H-M   'P 1'
#
loop_
_entity.id
_entity.type
_entity.pdbx_description
1 polymer ?
#
loop_
_entity_poly.entity_id
_entity_poly.type
_entity_poly.pdbx_seq_one_letter_code
_entity_poly.pdbx_strand_id
1 'polypeptide(L)'
;MVDSWDQEQCWAISHLKVFYHRVISERNCPLCSSGLEFRNHIFFECEYSYRLWQLILELCGIGRIVGSWVQELYRVVSHLKDKIQILI
;
A
#
# COMPACT_ATOMS: atom_id res chain seq x y z
N MET A 1 28.94 -32.10 31.28
CA MET A 1 29.85 -31.09 30.70
C MET A 1 29.07 -30.53 29.53
N VAL A 2 28.15 -29.61 29.85
CA VAL A 2 27.20 -29.04 28.88
C VAL A 2 27.89 -27.84 28.26
N ASP A 3 27.96 -27.87 26.93
CA ASP A 3 28.80 -27.00 26.15
C ASP A 3 28.38 -25.54 26.27
N SER A 4 29.40 -24.69 26.40
CA SER A 4 29.40 -23.26 26.67
C SER A 4 28.87 -22.39 25.50
N TRP A 5 27.70 -22.70 24.94
CA TRP A 5 27.17 -22.02 23.73
C TRP A 5 25.82 -21.29 23.91
N ASP A 6 25.39 -20.96 25.14
CA ASP A 6 24.03 -20.42 25.37
C ASP A 6 23.90 -18.95 25.82
N GLN A 7 24.99 -18.19 25.99
CA GLN A 7 24.87 -16.83 26.55
C GLN A 7 24.94 -15.68 25.51
N GLU A 8 25.57 -15.87 24.35
CA GLU A 8 25.77 -14.81 23.35
C GLU A 8 24.70 -14.77 22.23
N GLN A 9 23.72 -15.66 22.20
CA GLN A 9 22.67 -15.67 21.15
C GLN A 9 21.37 -14.98 21.58
N CYS A 10 21.18 -14.69 22.87
CA CYS A 10 19.94 -14.11 23.41
C CYS A 10 19.73 -12.63 23.06
N TRP A 11 20.81 -11.85 22.86
CA TRP A 11 20.68 -10.42 22.53
C TRP A 11 20.22 -10.18 21.09
N ALA A 12 20.65 -11.00 20.13
CA ALA A 12 20.22 -10.87 18.73
C ALA A 12 18.72 -11.17 18.53
N ILE A 13 18.18 -12.16 19.26
CA ILE A 13 16.76 -12.54 19.19
C ILE A 13 15.86 -11.48 19.85
N SER A 14 16.32 -10.84 20.94
CA SER A 14 15.56 -9.76 21.59
C SER A 14 15.48 -8.50 20.72
N HIS A 15 16.58 -8.14 20.05
CA HIS A 15 16.60 -7.03 19.10
C HIS A 15 15.74 -7.32 17.86
N LEU A 16 15.75 -8.56 17.34
CA LEU A 16 14.85 -8.96 16.25
C LEU A 16 13.37 -8.92 16.66
N LYS A 17 13.02 -9.30 17.89
CA LYS A 17 11.63 -9.16 18.40
C LYS A 17 11.19 -7.70 18.55
N VAL A 18 12.06 -6.82 19.03
CA VAL A 18 11.77 -5.38 19.14
C VAL A 18 11.67 -4.75 17.74
N PHE A 19 12.54 -5.14 16.81
CA PHE A 19 12.50 -4.67 15.43
C PHE A 19 11.24 -5.16 14.71
N TYR A 20 10.88 -6.44 14.86
CA TYR A 20 9.64 -7.01 14.31
C TYR A 20 8.39 -6.42 14.95
N HIS A 21 8.40 -6.15 16.27
CA HIS A 21 7.30 -5.46 16.94
C HIS A 21 7.15 -4.02 16.44
N ARG A 22 8.25 -3.29 16.24
CA ARG A 22 8.22 -1.89 15.77
C ARG A 22 7.75 -1.77 14.33
N VAL A 23 8.12 -2.73 13.47
CA VAL A 23 7.64 -2.85 12.08
C VAL A 23 6.13 -3.16 12.01
N ILE A 24 5.53 -3.72 13.06
CA ILE A 24 4.09 -4.07 13.09
C ILE A 24 3.25 -3.04 13.86
N SER A 25 3.85 -2.27 14.79
CA SER A 25 3.08 -1.36 15.66
C SER A 25 2.74 -0.02 15.04
N GLU A 26 3.53 0.48 14.09
CA GLU A 26 3.24 1.72 13.38
C GLU A 26 2.79 1.39 11.96
N ARG A 27 1.58 0.81 11.83
CA ARG A 27 0.88 0.72 10.54
C ARG A 27 0.42 2.10 10.08
N ASN A 28 1.22 3.14 10.23
CA ASN A 28 0.87 4.47 9.77
C ASN A 28 1.22 4.59 8.29
N CYS A 29 0.39 5.29 7.56
CA CYS A 29 0.61 5.55 6.15
C CYS A 29 1.96 6.25 5.96
N PRO A 30 2.86 5.72 5.11
CA PRO A 30 4.16 6.35 4.88
C PRO A 30 4.06 7.70 4.16
N LEU A 31 2.89 8.04 3.61
CA LEU A 31 2.69 9.25 2.82
C LEU A 31 2.11 10.42 3.64
N CYS A 32 1.17 10.14 4.55
CA CYS A 32 0.51 11.18 5.35
C CYS A 32 0.71 11.04 6.87
N SER A 33 1.28 9.92 7.33
CA SER A 33 1.52 9.62 8.75
C SER A 33 0.27 9.66 9.66
N SER A 34 -0.93 9.76 9.09
CA SER A 34 -2.19 10.00 9.82
C SER A 34 -3.26 8.93 9.63
N GLY A 35 -3.11 8.04 8.64
CA GLY A 35 -4.02 6.91 8.39
C GLY A 35 -3.31 5.56 8.52
N LEU A 36 -4.07 4.46 8.51
CA LEU A 36 -3.45 3.14 8.53
C LEU A 36 -2.88 2.76 7.15
N GLU A 37 -1.75 2.07 7.14
CA GLU A 37 -1.09 1.52 5.95
C GLU A 37 -1.90 0.33 5.41
N PHE A 38 -3.01 0.64 4.75
CA PHE A 38 -3.76 -0.31 3.96
C PHE A 38 -3.70 0.07 2.50
N ARG A 39 -3.79 -0.92 1.61
CA ARG A 39 -3.80 -0.72 0.14
C ARG A 39 -4.72 0.41 -0.28
N ASN A 40 -5.98 0.40 0.15
CA ASN A 40 -6.95 1.41 -0.26
C ASN A 40 -6.52 2.82 0.18
N HIS A 41 -6.01 2.94 1.40
CA HIS A 41 -5.50 4.20 1.90
C HIS A 41 -4.28 4.68 1.12
N ILE A 42 -3.22 3.87 0.99
CA ILE A 42 -2.00 4.25 0.26
C ILE A 42 -2.29 4.67 -1.17
N PHE A 43 -3.21 4.00 -1.87
CA PHE A 43 -3.41 4.24 -3.30
C PHE A 43 -4.57 5.18 -3.63
N PHE A 44 -5.62 5.25 -2.82
CA PHE A 44 -6.87 5.93 -3.23
C PHE A 44 -7.50 6.86 -2.17
N GLU A 45 -7.21 6.68 -0.88
CA GLU A 45 -7.85 7.48 0.18
C GLU A 45 -6.86 8.44 0.89
N CYS A 46 -5.55 8.21 0.78
CA CYS A 46 -4.53 9.10 1.30
C CYS A 46 -4.51 10.38 0.46
N GLU A 47 -4.61 11.54 1.12
CA GLU A 47 -4.63 12.84 0.45
C GLU A 47 -3.38 13.08 -0.40
N TYR A 48 -2.21 12.68 0.08
CA TYR A 48 -0.96 12.79 -0.68
C TYR A 48 -1.02 11.98 -1.97
N SER A 49 -1.46 10.73 -1.87
CA SER A 49 -1.60 9.82 -3.01
C SER A 49 -2.65 10.31 -4.01
N TYR A 50 -3.79 10.80 -3.50
CA TYR A 50 -4.85 11.39 -4.32
C TYR A 50 -4.32 12.52 -5.20
N ARG A 51 -3.56 13.46 -4.61
CA ARG A 51 -2.97 14.59 -5.35
C ARG A 51 -1.97 14.11 -6.39
N LEU A 52 -1.13 13.12 -6.07
CA LEU A 52 -0.18 12.53 -6.99
C LEU A 52 -0.88 11.88 -8.19
N TRP A 53 -1.90 11.07 -7.94
CA TRP A 53 -2.67 10.43 -9.00
C TRP A 53 -3.44 11.44 -9.84
N GLN A 54 -3.96 12.50 -9.24
CA GLN A 54 -4.59 13.58 -10.01
C GLN A 54 -3.61 14.22 -10.97
N LEU A 55 -2.43 14.60 -10.49
CA LEU A 55 -1.39 15.17 -11.34
C LEU A 55 -1.01 14.23 -12.50
N ILE A 56 -0.90 12.92 -12.22
CA ILE A 56 -0.62 11.93 -13.27
C ILE A 56 -1.75 11.89 -14.32
N LEU A 57 -3.02 11.90 -13.90
CA LEU A 57 -4.16 11.91 -14.83
C LEU A 57 -4.18 13.19 -15.68
N GLU A 58 -3.94 14.35 -15.08
CA GLU A 58 -3.81 15.62 -15.79
C GLU A 58 -2.69 15.59 -16.83
N LEU A 59 -1.51 15.09 -16.45
CA LEU A 59 -0.36 14.93 -17.36
C LEU A 59 -0.65 13.95 -18.50
N CYS A 60 -1.50 12.94 -18.27
CA CYS A 60 -1.97 12.03 -19.30
C CYS A 60 -3.12 12.58 -20.15
N GLY A 61 -3.59 13.82 -19.91
CA GLY A 61 -4.74 14.41 -20.61
C GLY A 61 -6.08 13.75 -20.26
N ILE A 62 -6.16 13.04 -19.12
CA ILE A 62 -7.36 12.35 -18.67
C ILE A 62 -8.13 13.28 -17.72
N GLY A 63 -9.14 13.98 -18.24
CA GLY A 63 -9.97 14.94 -17.50
C GLY A 63 -10.98 14.31 -16.54
N ARG A 64 -10.53 13.52 -15.56
CA ARG A 64 -11.39 12.94 -14.51
C ARG A 64 -10.71 13.00 -13.15
N ILE A 65 -11.52 12.87 -12.10
CA ILE A 65 -11.01 12.68 -10.74
C ILE A 65 -10.65 11.21 -10.45
N VAL A 66 -9.65 11.05 -9.58
CA VAL A 66 -9.31 9.77 -8.96
C VAL A 66 -10.49 9.33 -8.09
N GLY A 67 -10.97 8.11 -8.29
CA GLY A 67 -12.04 7.50 -7.50
C GLY A 67 -11.51 6.55 -6.44
N SER A 68 -12.42 5.98 -5.66
CA SER A 68 -12.09 4.88 -4.75
C SER A 68 -11.64 3.63 -5.52
N TRP A 69 -10.97 2.71 -4.82
CA TRP A 69 -10.55 1.43 -5.40
C TRP A 69 -11.67 0.71 -6.17
N VAL A 70 -12.88 0.69 -5.61
CA VAL A 70 -14.05 0.04 -6.24
C VAL A 70 -14.45 0.75 -7.54
N GLN A 71 -14.41 2.07 -7.56
CA GLN A 71 -14.73 2.86 -8.75
C GLN A 71 -13.69 2.66 -9.86
N GLU A 72 -12.41 2.64 -9.50
CA GLU A 72 -11.33 2.38 -10.47
C GLU A 72 -11.38 0.97 -11.03
N LEU A 73 -11.63 -0.03 -10.17
CA LEU A 73 -11.87 -1.41 -10.62
C LEU A 73 -13.05 -1.51 -11.58
N TYR A 74 -14.17 -0.88 -11.24
CA TYR A 74 -15.35 -0.88 -12.09
C TYR A 74 -15.05 -0.31 -13.47
N ARG A 75 -14.30 0.80 -13.54
CA ARG A 75 -13.87 1.39 -14.83
C ARG A 75 -13.01 0.42 -15.64
N VAL A 76 -12.00 -0.20 -15.04
CA VAL A 76 -11.14 -1.15 -15.77
C VAL A 76 -11.98 -2.30 -16.31
N VAL A 77 -12.85 -2.87 -15.48
CA VAL A 77 -13.72 -3.99 -15.87
C VAL A 77 -14.73 -3.57 -16.96
N SER A 78 -15.31 -2.38 -16.89
CA SER A 78 -16.25 -1.90 -17.92
C SER A 78 -15.57 -1.74 -19.27
N HIS A 79 -14.39 -1.10 -19.31
CA HIS A 79 -13.66 -0.92 -20.57
C HIS A 79 -13.17 -2.24 -21.17
N LEU A 80 -12.87 -3.25 -20.34
CA LEU A 80 -12.55 -4.59 -20.82
C LEU A 80 -13.77 -5.29 -21.42
N LYS A 81 -14.95 -5.16 -20.80
CA LYS A 81 -16.21 -5.71 -21.34
C LYS A 81 -16.55 -5.07 -22.68
N ASP A 82 -16.46 -3.75 -22.79
CA ASP A 82 -16.76 -3.03 -24.02
C ASP A 82 -15.83 -3.46 -25.16
N LYS A 83 -14.54 -3.69 -24.86
CA LYS A 83 -13.57 -4.20 -25.85
C LYS A 83 -13.80 -5.64 -26.26
N ILE A 84 -14.24 -6.50 -25.34
CA ILE A 84 -14.58 -7.90 -25.66
C ILE A 84 -15.84 -7.96 -26.54
N GLN A 85 -16.83 -7.10 -26.28
CA GLN A 85 -18.07 -7.03 -27.06
C GLN A 85 -17.83 -6.58 -28.51
N ILE A 86 -16.80 -5.78 -28.79
CA ILE A 86 -16.43 -5.32 -30.14
C ILE A 86 -15.70 -6.43 -30.94
N LEU A 87 -15.19 -7.47 -30.27
CA LEU A 87 -14.43 -8.56 -30.87
C LEU A 87 -15.25 -9.84 -31.13
N ILE A 88 -16.57 -9.81 -30.91
CA ILE A 88 -17.53 -10.90 -31.16
C ILE A 88 -18.52 -10.44 -32.22
#